data_AF-A0A660RCJ3-F1
#
_entry.id   AF-A0A660RCJ3-F1
#
_cell.length_a   1.000
_cell.length_b   1.000
_cell.length_c   1.000
_cell.angle_alpha   90.00
_cell.angle_beta   90.00
_cell.angle_gamma   90.00
#
_symmetry.space_group_name_H-M   'P 1'
#
loop_
_entity.id
_entity.type
_entity.pdbx_description
1 polymer ?
#
loop_
_entity_poly.entity_id
_entity_poly.type
_entity_poly.pdbx_seq_one_letter_code
_entity_poly.pdbx_strand_id
1 'polypeptide(L)'
;MSIRSITTSALMIALSCVLYVGTTMIPAVGEGLNYISAIPIVYVGVTIGVNMSVLSVLMGSLLVFLLTGNLLWSLEYVFFIGILSISIGYGFKKQWSGNTTIVSAIIFTFVGLLVFTLIAFILLGKNNP
;
A
#
# COMPACT_ATOMS: atom_id res chain seq x y z
N MET A 1 19.32 2.01 -12.76
CA MET A 1 18.11 1.17 -12.60
C MET A 1 17.81 0.51 -13.95
N SER A 2 17.52 -0.80 -14.00
CA SER A 2 17.34 -1.49 -15.30
C SER A 2 15.92 -1.30 -15.85
N ILE A 3 15.77 -1.30 -17.18
CA ILE A 3 14.46 -1.24 -17.86
C ILE A 3 13.52 -2.33 -17.33
N ARG A 4 14.03 -3.56 -17.18
CA ARG A 4 13.28 -4.69 -16.62
C ARG A 4 12.70 -4.37 -15.24
N SER A 5 13.49 -3.77 -14.36
CA SER A 5 13.04 -3.41 -13.00
C SER A 5 11.91 -2.38 -13.02
N ILE A 6 11.97 -1.40 -13.94
CA ILE A 6 10.94 -0.39 -14.11
C ILE A 6 9.65 -1.04 -14.63
N THR A 7 9.75 -1.86 -15.68
CA THR A 7 8.59 -2.57 -16.26
C THR A 7 7.91 -3.48 -15.25
N THR A 8 8.68 -4.27 -14.50
CA THR A 8 8.13 -5.14 -13.45
C THR A 8 7.44 -4.33 -12.36
N SER A 9 8.03 -3.22 -11.91
CA SER A 9 7.40 -2.37 -10.90
C SER A 9 6.11 -1.74 -11.41
N ALA A 10 6.08 -1.26 -12.66
CA ALA A 10 4.88 -0.71 -13.29
C ALA A 10 3.74 -1.73 -13.36
N LEU A 11 4.04 -2.98 -13.74
CA LEU A 11 3.06 -4.07 -13.74
C LEU A 11 2.54 -4.38 -12.32
N MET A 12 3.41 -4.41 -11.32
CA MET A 12 3.01 -4.66 -9.93
C MET A 12 2.16 -3.53 -9.35
N ILE A 13 2.47 -2.27 -9.70
CA ILE A 13 1.65 -1.11 -9.34
C ILE A 13 0.25 -1.26 -9.94
N ALA A 14 0.16 -1.51 -11.25
CA ALA A 14 -1.11 -1.66 -11.94
C ALA A 14 -1.95 -2.79 -11.32
N LEU A 15 -1.33 -3.95 -11.07
CA LEU A 15 -2.00 -5.09 -10.44
C LEU A 15 -2.51 -4.75 -9.04
N SER A 16 -1.68 -4.12 -8.20
CA SER A 16 -2.07 -3.70 -6.86
C SER A 16 -3.24 -2.72 -6.89
N CYS A 17 -3.21 -1.73 -7.79
CA CYS A 17 -4.29 -0.76 -7.94
C CYS A 17 -5.60 -1.41 -8.38
N VAL A 18 -5.57 -2.32 -9.35
CA VAL A 18 -6.78 -3.04 -9.81
C VAL A 18 -7.38 -3.87 -8.68
N LEU A 19 -6.55 -4.59 -7.94
CA LEU A 19 -7.00 -5.37 -6.79
C LEU A 19 -7.59 -4.47 -5.70
N TYR A 20 -6.91 -3.38 -5.37
CA TYR A 20 -7.34 -2.43 -4.35
C TYR A 20 -8.65 -1.74 -4.73
N VAL A 21 -8.79 -1.21 -5.94
CA VAL A 21 -10.04 -0.62 -6.41
C VAL A 21 -11.16 -1.67 -6.45
N GLY A 22 -10.84 -2.91 -6.82
CA GLY A 22 -11.77 -4.04 -6.76
C GLY A 22 -12.39 -4.25 -5.37
N THR A 23 -11.66 -3.96 -4.29
CA THR A 23 -12.18 -4.05 -2.91
C THR A 23 -13.39 -3.15 -2.68
N THR A 24 -13.39 -1.99 -3.32
CA THR A 24 -14.41 -0.96 -3.15
C THR A 24 -15.66 -1.23 -3.99
N MET A 25 -15.52 -2.07 -5.01
CA MET A 25 -16.57 -2.34 -6.00
C MET A 25 -17.30 -3.67 -5.74
N ILE A 26 -16.68 -4.63 -5.05
CA ILE A 26 -17.24 -5.97 -4.84
C ILE A 26 -17.32 -6.30 -3.35
N PRO A 27 -18.46 -6.04 -2.67
CA PRO A 27 -18.60 -6.21 -1.22
C PRO A 27 -18.28 -7.62 -0.72
N ALA A 28 -18.64 -8.66 -1.50
CA ALA A 28 -18.48 -10.05 -1.10
C ALA A 28 -17.02 -10.54 -1.01
N VAL A 29 -16.09 -9.87 -1.69
CA VAL A 29 -14.66 -10.24 -1.70
C VAL A 29 -13.74 -9.09 -1.27
N GLY A 30 -14.33 -7.98 -0.80
CA GLY A 30 -13.61 -6.74 -0.54
C GLY A 30 -12.43 -6.90 0.42
N GLU A 31 -12.65 -7.56 1.55
CA GLU A 31 -11.58 -7.77 2.54
C GLU A 31 -10.47 -8.69 2.02
N GLY A 32 -10.84 -9.79 1.34
CA GLY A 32 -9.87 -10.72 0.75
C GLY A 32 -8.98 -10.05 -0.30
N LEU A 33 -9.59 -9.26 -1.18
CA LEU A 33 -8.86 -8.46 -2.18
C LEU A 33 -7.95 -7.42 -1.52
N ASN A 34 -8.34 -6.85 -0.38
CA ASN A 34 -7.54 -5.83 0.31
C ASN A 34 -6.22 -6.42 0.79
N TYR A 35 -6.24 -7.62 1.39
CA TYR A 35 -5.01 -8.31 1.79
C TYR A 35 -4.12 -8.69 0.59
N ILE A 36 -4.72 -9.16 -0.51
CA ILE A 36 -3.98 -9.59 -1.70
C ILE A 36 -3.39 -8.38 -2.43
N SER A 37 -4.06 -7.22 -2.39
CA SER A 37 -3.65 -6.00 -3.08
C SER A 37 -2.28 -5.47 -2.64
N ALA A 38 -1.83 -5.80 -1.43
CA ALA A 38 -0.53 -5.40 -0.92
C ALA A 38 0.63 -6.26 -1.44
N ILE A 39 0.36 -7.52 -1.81
CA ILE A 39 1.37 -8.51 -2.22
C ILE A 39 2.24 -8.03 -3.39
N PRO A 40 1.69 -7.44 -4.48
CA PRO A 40 2.51 -6.95 -5.60
C PRO A 40 3.53 -5.90 -5.17
N ILE A 41 3.17 -4.99 -4.27
CA ILE A 41 4.07 -3.92 -3.80
C ILE A 41 5.10 -4.47 -2.81
N VAL A 42 4.70 -5.41 -1.95
CA VAL A 42 5.63 -6.16 -1.10
C VAL A 42 6.68 -6.86 -1.96
N TYR A 43 6.27 -7.51 -3.05
CA TYR A 43 7.18 -8.15 -4.00
C TYR A 43 8.22 -7.16 -4.54
N VAL A 44 7.81 -5.95 -4.94
CA VAL A 44 8.74 -4.88 -5.36
C VAL A 44 9.72 -4.52 -4.24
N GLY A 45 9.23 -4.36 -3.02
CA GLY A 45 10.06 -4.01 -1.86
C GLY A 45 11.13 -5.05 -1.53
N VAL A 46 10.77 -6.34 -1.64
CA VAL A 46 11.66 -7.47 -1.34
C VAL A 46 12.66 -7.73 -2.47
N THR A 47 12.22 -7.66 -3.74
CA THR A 47 13.04 -8.11 -4.87
C THR A 47 13.83 -7.01 -5.57
N ILE A 48 13.29 -5.80 -5.60
CA ILE A 48 13.90 -4.65 -6.29
C ILE A 48 14.47 -3.68 -5.26
N GLY A 49 13.76 -3.50 -4.15
CA GLY A 49 14.22 -2.76 -2.99
C GLY A 49 13.24 -1.70 -2.50
N VAL A 50 13.45 -1.29 -1.26
CA VAL A 50 12.58 -0.35 -0.53
C VAL A 50 12.39 0.97 -1.28
N ASN A 51 13.42 1.54 -1.90
CA ASN A 51 13.31 2.81 -2.63
C ASN A 51 12.30 2.71 -3.78
N MET A 52 12.28 1.58 -4.50
CA MET A 52 11.34 1.38 -5.59
C MET A 52 9.94 1.07 -5.06
N SER A 53 9.83 0.35 -3.94
CA SER A 53 8.54 0.16 -3.26
C SER A 53 7.91 1.49 -2.85
N VAL A 54 8.68 2.42 -2.27
CA VAL A 54 8.20 3.77 -1.94
C VAL A 54 7.69 4.48 -3.20
N LEU A 55 8.46 4.47 -4.29
CA LEU A 55 8.03 5.07 -5.55
C LEU A 55 6.74 4.42 -6.08
N SER A 56 6.67 3.09 -6.03
CA SER A 56 5.50 2.31 -6.45
C SER A 56 4.26 2.65 -5.63
N VAL A 57 4.41 2.87 -4.32
CA VAL A 57 3.31 3.30 -3.44
C VAL A 57 2.80 4.68 -3.83
N LEU A 58 3.69 5.63 -4.06
CA LEU A 58 3.32 7.00 -4.45
C LEU A 58 2.64 7.05 -5.82
N MET A 59 3.14 6.26 -6.77
CA MET A 59 2.50 6.15 -8.09
C MET A 59 1.17 5.40 -8.00
N GLY A 60 1.10 4.35 -7.18
CA GLY A 60 -0.12 3.59 -6.92
C GLY A 60 -1.20 4.43 -6.27
N SER A 61 -0.87 5.23 -5.25
CA SER A 61 -1.82 6.13 -4.60
C SER A 61 -2.35 7.19 -5.56
N LEU A 62 -1.49 7.74 -6.43
CA LEU A 62 -1.91 8.66 -7.49
C LEU A 62 -2.88 7.99 -8.46
N LEU A 63 -2.58 6.76 -8.89
CA LEU A 63 -3.48 6.00 -9.79
C LEU A 63 -4.81 5.67 -9.12
N VAL A 64 -4.80 5.24 -7.86
CA VAL A 64 -6.03 5.00 -7.09
C VAL A 64 -6.87 6.27 -6.99
N PHE A 65 -6.25 7.42 -6.73
CA PHE A 65 -6.96 8.70 -6.74
C PHE A 65 -7.59 9.00 -8.10
N LEU A 66 -6.84 8.84 -9.19
CA LEU A 66 -7.32 9.10 -10.55
C LEU A 66 -8.46 8.15 -10.97
N LEU A 67 -8.40 6.89 -10.54
CA LEU A 67 -9.40 5.87 -10.88
C LEU A 67 -10.71 6.01 -10.08
N THR A 68 -10.62 6.53 -8.85
CA THR A 68 -11.75 6.51 -7.90
C THR A 68 -12.32 7.89 -7.64
N GLY A 69 -11.56 8.95 -7.95
CA GLY A 69 -11.89 10.34 -7.60
C GLY A 69 -11.87 10.60 -6.09
N ASN A 70 -11.44 9.64 -5.26
CA ASN A 70 -11.56 9.72 -3.81
C ASN A 70 -10.18 9.82 -3.14
N LEU A 71 -9.91 10.97 -2.53
CA LEU A 71 -8.66 11.21 -1.81
C LEU A 71 -8.48 10.29 -0.61
N LEU A 72 -9.56 9.88 0.07
CA LEU A 72 -9.47 9.01 1.24
C LEU A 72 -8.94 7.62 0.86
N TRP A 73 -9.42 7.05 -0.25
CA TRP A 73 -8.93 5.74 -0.72
C TRP A 73 -7.48 5.80 -1.20
N SER A 74 -7.06 6.92 -1.78
CA SER A 74 -5.66 7.15 -2.13
C SER A 74 -4.76 7.21 -0.89
N LEU A 75 -5.20 7.91 0.16
CA LEU A 75 -4.47 7.98 1.42
C LEU A 75 -4.45 6.62 2.14
N GLU A 76 -5.58 5.93 2.20
CA GLU A 76 -5.68 4.59 2.77
C GLU A 76 -4.70 3.63 2.08
N TYR A 77 -4.59 3.68 0.76
CA TYR A 77 -3.59 2.91 0.00
C TYR A 77 -2.16 3.17 0.50
N VAL A 78 -1.79 4.43 0.77
CA VAL A 78 -0.47 4.78 1.30
C VAL A 78 -0.26 4.24 2.72
N PHE A 79 -1.23 4.46 3.60
CA PHE A 79 -1.10 4.09 5.02
C PHE A 79 -1.24 2.59 5.28
N PHE A 80 -1.97 1.88 4.43
CA PHE A 80 -2.13 0.44 4.53
C PHE A 80 -1.07 -0.28 3.69
N ILE A 81 -1.18 -0.25 2.37
CA ILE A 81 -0.31 -1.00 1.45
C ILE A 81 1.11 -0.44 1.50
N GLY A 82 1.25 0.88 1.55
CA GLY A 82 2.55 1.52 1.59
C GLY A 82 3.36 1.15 2.82
N ILE A 83 2.80 1.37 4.00
CA ILE A 83 3.51 1.09 5.26
C ILE A 83 3.80 -0.40 5.41
N LEU A 84 2.85 -1.28 5.07
CA LEU A 84 3.06 -2.72 5.11
C LEU A 84 4.22 -3.15 4.19
N SER A 85 4.19 -2.74 2.93
CA SER A 85 5.18 -3.14 1.93
C SER A 85 6.57 -2.62 2.22
N ILE A 86 6.68 -1.36 2.67
CA ILE A 86 7.95 -0.75 3.06
C ILE A 86 8.52 -1.44 4.29
N SER A 87 7.69 -1.74 5.29
CA SER A 87 8.13 -2.42 6.53
C SER A 87 8.66 -3.82 6.24
N ILE A 88 7.94 -4.60 5.43
CA ILE A 88 8.38 -5.94 5.03
C ILE A 88 9.66 -5.85 4.19
N GLY A 89 9.69 -5.00 3.17
CA GLY A 89 10.87 -4.82 2.32
C GLY A 89 12.10 -4.39 3.12
N TYR A 90 11.92 -3.53 4.14
CA TYR A 90 12.99 -3.10 5.02
C TYR A 90 13.49 -4.24 5.92
N GLY A 91 12.59 -5.01 6.54
CA GLY A 91 12.96 -6.16 7.36
C GLY A 91 13.74 -7.22 6.58
N PHE A 92 13.31 -7.52 5.34
CA PHE A 92 14.04 -8.41 4.45
C PHE A 92 15.43 -7.86 4.09
N LYS A 93 15.53 -6.58 3.74
CA LYS A 93 16.82 -5.93 3.46
C LYS A 93 17.78 -5.99 4.66
N LYS A 94 17.24 -5.92 5.88
CA LYS A 94 18.01 -6.03 7.13
C LYS A 94 18.20 -7.45 7.63
N GLN A 95 17.77 -8.47 6.87
CA GLN A 95 17.87 -9.88 7.21
C GLN A 95 17.26 -10.21 8.58
N TRP A 96 16.17 -9.52 8.94
CA TRP A 96 15.43 -9.86 10.15
C TRP A 96 14.82 -11.24 10.04
N SER A 97 14.58 -11.87 11.19
CA SER A 97 13.80 -13.12 11.21
C SER A 97 12.41 -12.88 10.62
N GLY A 98 11.81 -13.92 10.04
CA GLY A 98 10.46 -13.84 9.47
C GLY A 98 9.44 -13.32 10.49
N ASN A 99 9.49 -13.83 11.73
CA ASN A 99 8.63 -13.37 12.81
C ASN A 99 8.83 -11.89 13.13
N THR A 100 10.08 -11.43 13.27
CA THR A 100 10.37 -10.02 13.55
C THR A 100 9.85 -9.11 12.44
N THR A 101 10.03 -9.52 11.18
CA THR A 101 9.55 -8.77 10.01
C THR A 101 8.03 -8.65 10.02
N ILE A 102 7.31 -9.76 10.21
CA ILE A 102 5.85 -9.78 10.24
C ILE A 102 5.32 -8.94 11.41
N VAL A 103 5.83 -9.14 12.63
CA VAL A 103 5.38 -8.40 13.81
C VAL A 103 5.63 -6.90 13.64
N SER A 104 6.82 -6.52 13.15
CA SER A 104 7.13 -5.10 12.90
C SER A 104 6.19 -4.49 11.86
N ALA A 105 5.92 -5.21 10.76
CA ALA A 105 5.00 -4.75 9.71
C ALA A 105 3.58 -4.57 10.24
N ILE A 106 3.09 -5.47 11.08
CA ILE A 106 1.78 -5.34 11.75
C ILE A 106 1.75 -4.09 12.62
N ILE A 107 2.77 -3.87 13.47
CA ILE A 107 2.84 -2.72 14.36
C ILE A 107 2.86 -1.41 13.56
N PHE A 108 3.74 -1.30 12.56
CA PHE A 108 3.84 -0.09 11.75
C PHE A 108 2.56 0.17 10.96
N THR A 109 1.95 -0.86 10.38
CA THR A 109 0.69 -0.73 9.63
C THR A 109 -0.44 -0.30 10.57
N PHE A 110 -0.52 -0.85 11.77
CA PHE A 110 -1.51 -0.44 12.78
C PHE A 110 -1.34 1.03 13.16
N VAL A 111 -0.11 1.48 13.43
CA VAL A 111 0.17 2.91 13.68
C VAL A 111 -0.19 3.77 12.47
N GLY A 112 0.12 3.30 11.26
CA GLY A 112 -0.25 3.93 10.00
C GLY A 112 -1.75 4.13 9.85
N LEU A 113 -2.53 3.09 10.15
CA LEU A 113 -3.99 3.13 10.11
C LEU A 113 -4.56 4.09 11.16
N LEU A 114 -3.99 4.15 12.37
CA LEU A 114 -4.40 5.15 13.37
C LEU A 114 -4.18 6.58 12.87
N VAL A 115 -3.02 6.84 12.25
CA VAL A 115 -2.72 8.16 11.63
C VAL A 115 -3.70 8.44 10.49
N PHE A 116 -3.97 7.46 9.63
CA PHE A 116 -4.97 7.59 8.57
C PHE A 116 -6.36 7.91 9.14
N THR A 117 -6.81 7.21 10.18
CA THR A 117 -8.10 7.46 10.83
C THR A 117 -8.18 8.88 11.37
N LEU A 118 -7.12 9.39 12.00
CA LEU A 118 -7.06 10.79 12.48
C LEU A 118 -7.16 11.78 11.32
N ILE A 119 -6.42 11.56 10.22
CA ILE A 119 -6.49 12.41 9.03
C ILE A 119 -7.88 12.36 8.41
N ALA A 120 -8.46 11.16 8.25
CA ALA A 120 -9.79 10.96 7.72
C ALA A 120 -10.86 11.66 8.58
N PHE A 121 -10.74 11.56 9.90
CA PHE A 121 -11.62 12.26 10.84
C PHE A 121 -11.53 13.78 10.69
N ILE A 122 -10.32 14.34 10.56
CA ILE A 122 -10.13 15.79 10.34
C ILE A 122 -10.72 16.22 9.00
N LEU A 123 -10.49 15.46 7.93
CA LEU A 123 -10.97 15.79 6.59
C LEU A 123 -12.50 15.68 6.47
N LEU A 124 -13.09 14.63 7.03
CA LEU A 124 -14.54 14.40 7.04
C LEU A 124 -15.26 15.32 8.04
N GLY A 125 -14.67 15.54 9.21
CA GLY A 125 -15.20 16.43 10.25
C GLY A 125 -15.23 17.90 9.81
N LYS A 126 -14.33 18.32 8.90
CA LYS A 126 -14.36 19.66 8.30
C LYS A 126 -15.46 19.84 7.25
N ASN A 127 -16.02 18.75 6.73
CA ASN A 127 -17.06 18.75 5.67
C ASN A 127 -18.50 18.65 6.21
N ASN A 128 -18.70 18.54 7.53
CA ASN A 128 -20.01 18.64 8.16
C ASN A 128 -20.09 20.00 8.90
N PRO A 129 -20.76 21.02 8.34
CA PRO A 129 -21.10 22.24 9.08
C PRO A 129 -22.12 21.96 10.21
#